data_AF-A0A521Y7Q9-F1
#
_entry.id   AF-A0A521Y7Q9-F1
#
_cell.length_a   1.000
_cell.length_b   1.000
_cell.length_c   1.000
_cell.angle_alpha   90.00
_cell.angle_beta   90.00
_cell.angle_gamma   90.00
#
_symmetry.space_group_name_H-M   'P 1'
#
loop_
_entity.id
_entity.type
_entity.pdbx_description
1 polymer ?
#
loop_
_entity_poly.entity_id
_entity_poly.type
_entity_poly.pdbx_seq_one_letter_code
_entity_poly.pdbx_strand_id
1 'polypeptide(L)'
;MLRRHPHTLPAMNNVPRAAVFLALANLAGAAAAQTPVDLKECVAIADSTARLACFDKLVVRNSMFELPASPAARPGEAAAAAEAAGAATTPVSKAAAAEAKASNSWMSRYWELSDEDKRGTFNYTAYRPNFFLPLHVTRRMNKRPYTPTQGYAENLPDYQRAETKIQLSLRTKIAQDLLLPGADLWVGYTQESLWQLYNHAESAPFRNTDYQPELIYVMRMPQGWENALPGGWKWKMVQLGFVHQSNGQPDPLSRAWNRLYASAGLEHGDLSVQWRVELRTDRKWEQDNNNPDIVDFLKSNQLQFNWTPGRSVAAFTWRPSLHGKGS
;
A
#
# COMPACT_ATOMS: atom_id res chain seq x y z
N MET A 1 -73.85 10.62 -7.09
CA MET A 1 -73.76 9.40 -6.25
C MET A 1 -72.41 9.45 -5.54
N LEU A 2 -72.29 10.04 -4.32
CA LEU A 2 -72.54 9.43 -2.99
C LEU A 2 -71.79 8.09 -2.85
N ARG A 3 -70.87 7.82 -1.91
CA ARG A 3 -70.53 8.41 -0.59
C ARG A 3 -69.13 7.91 -0.17
N ARG A 4 -68.45 8.74 0.64
CA ARG A 4 -67.40 8.32 1.60
C ARG A 4 -68.03 7.45 2.70
N HIS A 5 -67.32 6.46 3.21
CA HIS A 5 -67.46 6.00 4.60
C HIS A 5 -66.12 5.51 5.18
N PRO A 6 -65.73 6.01 6.37
CA PRO A 6 -64.62 5.51 7.19
C PRO A 6 -65.08 4.70 8.42
N HIS A 7 -64.08 4.15 9.13
CA HIS A 7 -64.06 3.63 10.52
C HIS A 7 -64.74 2.29 10.84
N THR A 8 -63.97 1.40 11.49
CA THR A 8 -64.24 0.92 12.87
C THR A 8 -63.04 0.14 13.43
N LEU A 9 -62.43 0.64 14.51
CA LEU A 9 -61.69 -0.13 15.51
C LEU A 9 -62.55 -0.10 16.79
N PRO A 10 -62.73 -1.21 17.54
CA PRO A 10 -63.33 -1.15 18.86
C PRO A 10 -62.28 -0.93 19.96
N ALA A 11 -62.73 -0.20 20.97
CA ALA A 11 -62.06 0.27 22.18
C ALA A 11 -61.88 -0.84 23.23
N MET A 12 -60.78 -0.82 23.99
CA MET A 12 -60.64 -0.43 25.41
C MET A 12 -61.34 -1.31 26.46
N ASN A 13 -60.53 -1.76 27.45
CA ASN A 13 -60.78 -1.74 28.90
C ASN A 13 -59.68 -2.62 29.57
N ASN A 14 -59.01 -2.31 30.69
CA ASN A 14 -59.33 -1.45 31.83
C ASN A 14 -58.03 -0.98 32.53
N VAL A 15 -58.12 0.19 33.16
CA VAL A 15 -57.24 0.73 34.23
C VAL A 15 -58.07 0.69 35.52
N PRO A 16 -57.50 0.43 36.72
CA PRO A 16 -57.14 1.52 37.67
C PRO A 16 -55.80 1.21 38.41
N ARG A 17 -54.82 2.11 38.58
CA ARG A 17 -54.71 3.35 39.40
C ARG A 17 -55.04 3.21 40.90
N ALA A 18 -53.98 3.14 41.74
CA ALA A 18 -53.78 3.76 43.07
C ALA A 18 -52.64 3.00 43.80
N ALA A 19 -51.82 3.52 44.72
CA ALA A 19 -51.34 4.84 45.10
C ALA A 19 -50.24 4.58 46.18
N VAL A 20 -49.16 5.36 46.16
CA VAL A 20 -48.34 5.87 47.29
C VAL A 20 -47.77 4.87 48.33
N PHE A 21 -46.43 4.88 48.50
CA PHE A 21 -45.76 5.15 49.79
C PHE A 21 -44.25 5.41 49.62
N LEU A 22 -43.77 6.51 50.23
CA LEU A 22 -42.37 6.92 50.40
C LEU A 22 -41.64 6.02 51.42
N ALA A 23 -40.35 5.76 51.19
CA ALA A 23 -39.35 5.66 52.26
C ALA A 23 -37.97 6.12 51.75
N LEU A 24 -37.38 7.07 52.48
CA LEU A 24 -36.08 7.70 52.28
C LEU A 24 -34.94 6.89 52.90
N ALA A 25 -33.75 7.06 52.30
CA ALA A 25 -32.39 7.03 52.88
C ALA A 25 -31.76 5.68 53.31
N ASN A 26 -30.65 5.30 52.66
CA ASN A 26 -29.29 5.56 53.16
C ASN A 26 -28.17 5.05 52.21
N LEU A 27 -27.20 5.96 51.98
CA LEU A 27 -25.74 5.79 51.89
C LEU A 27 -25.12 4.55 51.20
N ALA A 28 -24.36 4.79 50.13
CA ALA A 28 -22.88 4.76 50.14
C ALA A 28 -22.34 4.61 48.71
N GLY A 29 -21.32 5.40 48.38
CA GLY A 29 -20.74 5.45 47.04
C GLY A 29 -20.09 4.13 46.63
N ALA A 30 -20.29 3.78 45.36
CA ALA A 30 -19.29 3.09 44.57
C ALA A 30 -19.09 3.94 43.32
N ALA A 31 -18.00 4.72 43.33
CA ALA A 31 -17.43 5.23 42.10
C ALA A 31 -17.08 4.02 41.23
N ALA A 32 -17.88 3.76 40.20
CA ALA A 32 -17.48 2.84 39.14
C ALA A 32 -16.30 3.49 38.43
N ALA A 33 -15.10 2.98 38.70
CA ALA A 33 -13.86 3.43 38.10
C ALA A 33 -13.97 3.39 36.58
N GLN A 34 -13.71 4.54 35.96
CA GLN A 34 -13.39 4.66 34.54
C GLN A 34 -12.08 3.89 34.28
N THR A 35 -12.03 3.03 33.26
CA THR A 35 -10.78 2.78 32.54
C THR A 35 -11.04 2.48 31.05
N PRO A 36 -10.86 3.47 30.16
CA PRO A 36 -10.40 3.19 28.81
C PRO A 36 -8.88 2.96 28.86
N VAL A 37 -8.44 1.70 28.91
CA VAL A 37 -7.01 1.36 28.89
C VAL A 37 -6.45 1.67 27.49
N ASP A 38 -5.65 2.73 27.37
CA ASP A 38 -4.90 3.09 26.16
C ASP A 38 -3.59 2.28 26.09
N LEU A 39 -3.12 1.96 24.88
CA LEU A 39 -1.89 1.20 24.63
C LEU A 39 -0.66 1.81 25.34
N LYS A 40 -0.67 3.14 25.54
CA LYS A 40 0.39 3.89 26.22
C LYS A 40 0.53 3.51 27.69
N GLU A 41 -0.52 3.04 28.34
CA GLU A 41 -0.49 2.65 29.75
C GLU A 41 0.23 1.31 29.95
N CYS A 42 0.08 0.37 29.02
CA CYS A 42 0.80 -0.91 29.07
C CYS A 42 2.33 -0.71 28.98
N VAL A 43 2.78 0.26 28.19
CA VAL A 43 4.22 0.56 28.01
C VAL A 43 4.89 0.98 29.32
N ALA A 44 4.16 1.62 30.23
CA ALA A 44 4.69 2.10 31.51
C ALA A 44 4.90 0.98 32.56
N ILE A 45 4.42 -0.24 32.32
CA ILE A 45 4.52 -1.36 33.27
C ILE A 45 5.94 -1.92 33.28
N ALA A 46 6.67 -1.81 34.40
CA ALA A 46 8.07 -2.27 34.47
C ALA A 46 8.23 -3.79 34.32
N ASP A 47 7.32 -4.57 34.90
CA ASP A 47 7.35 -6.04 34.84
C ASP A 47 6.96 -6.54 33.44
N SER A 48 7.80 -7.39 32.84
CA SER A 48 7.62 -7.88 31.47
C SER A 48 6.40 -8.77 31.32
N THR A 49 6.10 -9.60 32.34
CA THR A 49 4.96 -10.53 32.31
C THR A 49 3.64 -9.78 32.43
N ALA A 50 3.57 -8.81 33.34
CA ALA A 50 2.40 -7.94 33.51
C ALA A 50 2.19 -7.01 32.31
N ARG A 51 3.28 -6.52 31.71
CA ARG A 51 3.23 -5.73 30.48
C ARG A 51 2.65 -6.53 29.32
N LEU A 52 3.13 -7.75 29.12
CA LEU A 52 2.62 -8.65 28.09
C LEU A 52 1.13 -8.96 28.31
N ALA A 53 0.73 -9.31 29.54
CA ALA A 53 -0.66 -9.55 29.87
C ALA A 53 -1.58 -8.33 29.64
N CYS A 54 -1.06 -7.11 29.79
CA CYS A 54 -1.78 -5.88 29.47
C CYS A 54 -2.04 -5.76 27.96
N PHE A 55 -1.01 -6.00 27.13
CA PHE A 55 -1.15 -6.02 25.67
C PHE A 55 -2.12 -7.11 25.20
N ASP A 56 -2.01 -8.32 25.73
CA ASP A 56 -2.86 -9.45 25.35
C ASP A 56 -4.34 -9.15 25.62
N LYS A 57 -4.66 -8.51 26.76
CA LYS A 57 -6.02 -8.08 27.08
C LYS A 57 -6.58 -7.04 26.09
N LEU A 58 -5.73 -6.15 25.57
CA LEU A 58 -6.12 -5.15 24.57
C LEU A 58 -6.28 -5.75 23.18
N VAL A 59 -5.43 -6.71 22.81
CA VAL A 59 -5.49 -7.40 21.52
C VAL A 59 -6.71 -8.31 21.46
N VAL A 60 -6.97 -9.13 22.50
CA VAL A 60 -8.16 -10.01 22.55
C VAL A 60 -9.47 -9.22 22.52
N ARG A 61 -9.50 -8.01 23.10
CA ARG A 61 -10.66 -7.12 22.98
C ARG A 61 -10.87 -6.56 21.56
N ASN A 62 -9.82 -6.47 20.75
CA ASN A 62 -9.84 -5.88 19.41
C ASN A 62 -9.75 -6.91 18.26
N SER A 63 -9.44 -8.17 18.55
CA SER A 63 -9.27 -9.23 17.56
C SER A 63 -10.55 -10.04 17.37
N MET A 64 -11.48 -9.51 16.59
CA MET A 64 -12.51 -10.31 15.91
C MET A 64 -12.15 -10.58 14.43
N PHE A 65 -10.85 -10.59 14.13
CA PHE A 65 -10.29 -10.98 12.83
C PHE A 65 -8.99 -11.75 13.08
N GLU A 66 -9.09 -13.07 13.22
CA GLU A 66 -7.92 -13.94 13.08
C GLU A 66 -7.56 -14.03 11.59
N LEU A 67 -6.36 -13.57 11.24
CA LEU A 67 -5.74 -13.91 9.96
C LEU A 67 -5.28 -15.39 10.04
N PRO A 68 -5.39 -16.17 8.95
CA PRO A 68 -4.99 -17.57 8.97
C PRO A 68 -3.50 -17.68 9.27
N ALA A 69 -3.18 -18.55 10.24
CA ALA A 69 -1.82 -18.84 10.65
C ALA A 69 -0.97 -19.32 9.45
N SER A 70 0.20 -18.70 9.28
CA SER A 70 1.26 -19.23 8.43
C SER A 70 1.62 -20.65 8.89
N PRO A 71 1.86 -21.63 7.99
CA PRO A 71 2.16 -23.00 8.40
C PRO A 71 3.53 -23.05 9.08
N ALA A 72 3.53 -23.05 10.42
CA ALA A 72 4.68 -23.43 11.21
C ALA A 72 4.99 -24.91 10.96
N ALA A 73 6.27 -25.21 10.75
CA ALA A 73 6.81 -26.55 10.60
C ALA A 73 6.39 -27.46 11.76
N ARG A 74 6.18 -28.74 11.45
CA ARG A 74 5.69 -29.74 12.40
C ARG A 74 6.68 -29.92 13.57
N PRO A 75 6.19 -30.09 14.81
CA PRO A 75 7.04 -30.34 15.97
C PRO A 75 7.62 -31.75 15.88
N GLY A 76 8.80 -31.86 15.27
CA GLY A 76 9.53 -33.12 15.12
C GLY A 76 10.96 -32.94 14.60
N GLU A 77 11.24 -31.88 13.82
CA GLU A 77 12.59 -31.61 13.30
C GLU A 77 13.45 -30.70 14.20
N ALA A 78 12.85 -30.06 15.21
CA ALA A 78 13.58 -29.14 16.10
C ALA A 78 14.51 -29.84 17.11
N ALA A 79 14.36 -31.14 17.35
CA ALA A 79 15.20 -31.87 18.31
C ALA A 79 16.54 -32.33 17.70
N ALA A 80 16.61 -32.60 16.39
CA ALA A 80 17.82 -33.10 15.74
C ALA A 80 18.81 -31.99 15.33
N ALA A 81 18.36 -30.74 15.23
CA ALA A 81 19.22 -29.60 14.91
C ALA A 81 19.89 -28.96 16.14
N ALA A 82 19.42 -29.29 17.36
CA ALA A 82 19.92 -28.69 18.61
C ALA A 82 21.27 -29.29 19.08
N GLU A 83 21.66 -30.47 18.59
CA GLU A 83 22.86 -31.17 19.06
C GLU A 83 24.12 -30.87 18.21
N ALA A 84 23.97 -30.19 17.06
CA ALA A 84 25.08 -29.86 16.15
C ALA A 84 25.61 -28.41 16.25
N ALA A 85 25.03 -27.56 17.10
CA ALA A 85 25.39 -26.14 17.19
C ALA A 85 26.13 -25.74 18.49
N GLY A 86 26.57 -26.73 19.27
CA GLY A 86 27.34 -26.52 20.50
C GLY A 86 28.83 -26.26 20.29
N ALA A 87 29.23 -25.34 19.40
CA ALA A 87 30.62 -24.87 19.30
C ALA A 87 30.78 -23.61 18.43
N ALA A 88 30.34 -22.44 18.92
CA ALA A 88 30.89 -21.15 18.51
C ALA A 88 30.42 -20.04 19.47
N THR A 89 31.15 -19.86 20.56
CA THR A 89 31.01 -18.69 21.44
C THR A 89 31.76 -17.50 20.85
N THR A 90 31.04 -16.55 20.27
CA THR A 90 31.44 -15.13 20.22
C THR A 90 30.24 -14.28 20.63
N PRO A 91 30.39 -13.31 21.54
CA PRO A 91 29.27 -12.55 22.04
C PRO A 91 28.86 -11.52 20.99
N VAL A 92 27.72 -11.72 20.33
CA VAL A 92 27.03 -10.63 19.66
C VAL A 92 26.59 -9.67 20.77
N SER A 93 27.28 -8.54 20.84
CA SER A 93 26.96 -7.47 21.76
C SER A 93 25.50 -7.07 21.57
N LYS A 94 24.83 -6.81 22.70
CA LYS A 94 23.57 -6.08 22.77
C LYS A 94 23.70 -4.75 22.01
N ALA A 95 23.42 -4.75 20.72
CA ALA A 95 22.99 -3.55 20.04
C ALA A 95 21.53 -3.35 20.46
N ALA A 96 21.32 -2.27 21.20
CA ALA A 96 20.07 -1.89 21.81
C ALA A 96 18.90 -2.01 20.81
N ALA A 97 17.93 -2.86 21.14
CA ALA A 97 16.54 -2.58 20.83
C ALA A 97 16.13 -1.31 21.61
N ALA A 98 16.65 -0.16 21.18
CA ALA A 98 15.98 1.09 21.40
C ALA A 98 14.74 1.02 20.51
N GLU A 99 13.56 0.99 21.11
CA GLU A 99 12.31 1.26 20.41
C GLU A 99 12.42 2.67 19.83
N ALA A 100 12.97 2.76 18.63
CA ALA A 100 13.02 4.00 17.87
C ALA A 100 11.56 4.32 17.54
N LYS A 101 11.03 5.32 18.21
CA LYS A 101 9.66 5.80 18.02
C LYS A 101 9.51 6.16 16.55
N ALA A 102 8.82 5.31 15.79
CA ALA A 102 8.67 5.46 14.35
C ALA A 102 8.26 6.89 14.01
N SER A 103 8.87 7.46 12.96
CA SER A 103 8.62 8.84 12.57
C SER A 103 7.12 9.07 12.39
N ASN A 104 6.61 10.24 12.80
CA ASN A 104 5.21 10.60 12.52
C ASN A 104 4.97 10.84 11.01
N SER A 105 6.03 10.98 10.20
CA SER A 105 5.93 11.19 8.76
C SER A 105 5.65 9.90 8.00
N TRP A 106 4.62 9.92 7.14
CA TRP A 106 4.30 8.80 6.27
C TRP A 106 5.42 8.54 5.25
N MET A 107 5.95 9.59 4.60
CA MET A 107 7.03 9.46 3.63
C MET A 107 8.30 8.91 4.28
N SER A 108 8.59 9.32 5.52
CA SER A 108 9.75 8.82 6.26
C SER A 108 9.65 7.32 6.52
N ARG A 109 8.50 6.83 7.01
CA ARG A 109 8.28 5.38 7.23
C ARG A 109 8.29 4.58 5.93
N TYR A 110 7.70 5.14 4.87
CA TYR A 110 7.60 4.48 3.58
C TYR A 110 8.95 4.44 2.84
N TRP A 111 9.80 5.46 2.91
CA TRP A 111 11.10 5.48 2.23
C TRP A 111 12.31 5.26 3.15
N GLU A 112 12.08 5.03 4.44
CA GLU A 112 13.11 4.87 5.47
C GLU A 112 14.08 6.07 5.48
N LEU A 113 13.53 7.27 5.60
CA LEU A 113 14.31 8.51 5.47
C LEU A 113 15.06 8.85 6.76
N SER A 114 14.41 8.71 7.92
CA SER A 114 15.04 8.96 9.22
C SER A 114 15.75 7.73 9.75
N ASP A 115 16.69 7.93 10.67
CA ASP A 115 17.52 6.86 11.23
C ASP A 115 16.67 5.85 12.01
N GLU A 116 15.57 6.32 12.62
CA GLU A 116 14.58 5.49 13.33
C GLU A 116 13.75 4.60 12.41
N ASP A 117 13.56 5.02 11.14
CA ASP A 117 12.76 4.28 10.17
C ASP A 117 13.60 3.28 9.34
N LYS A 118 14.93 3.31 9.47
CA LYS A 118 15.83 2.39 8.77
C LYS A 118 15.61 0.96 9.27
N ARG A 119 15.32 0.05 8.34
CA ARG A 119 15.12 -1.38 8.60
C ARG A 119 16.28 -2.25 8.13
N GLY A 120 17.40 -1.68 7.72
CA GLY A 120 18.55 -2.40 7.17
C GLY A 120 18.44 -2.66 5.65
N THR A 121 19.32 -3.52 5.13
CA THR A 121 19.35 -3.93 3.72
C THR A 121 18.78 -5.33 3.51
N PHE A 122 18.43 -5.65 2.26
CA PHE A 122 17.89 -6.94 1.82
C PHE A 122 16.57 -7.38 2.47
N ASN A 123 15.87 -6.45 3.12
CA ASN A 123 14.52 -6.66 3.61
C ASN A 123 13.49 -6.35 2.51
N TYR A 124 12.73 -7.38 2.14
CA TYR A 124 11.65 -7.26 1.17
C TYR A 124 10.44 -6.60 1.81
N THR A 125 9.98 -5.52 1.18
CA THR A 125 8.76 -4.81 1.58
C THR A 125 7.88 -4.58 0.36
N ALA A 126 6.58 -4.38 0.60
CA ALA A 126 5.69 -3.85 -0.42
C ALA A 126 6.22 -2.51 -0.95
N TYR A 127 6.05 -2.30 -2.26
CA TYR A 127 6.38 -1.06 -2.94
C TYR A 127 5.11 -0.36 -3.40
N ARG A 128 4.58 -0.70 -4.57
CA ARG A 128 3.24 -0.26 -5.01
C ARG A 128 2.15 -1.15 -4.39
N PRO A 129 0.86 -0.81 -4.52
CA PRO A 129 -0.22 -1.65 -4.01
C PRO A 129 -0.09 -3.10 -4.53
N ASN A 130 -0.17 -4.06 -3.62
CA ASN A 130 -0.28 -5.47 -3.98
C ASN A 130 -1.76 -5.82 -3.91
N PHE A 131 -2.33 -6.31 -5.00
CA PHE A 131 -3.76 -6.61 -5.04
C PHE A 131 -4.11 -7.75 -5.99
N PHE A 132 -5.24 -8.37 -5.68
CA PHE A 132 -5.97 -9.26 -6.56
C PHE A 132 -7.40 -8.69 -6.71
N LEU A 133 -7.76 -8.31 -7.93
CA LEU A 133 -9.10 -7.84 -8.29
C LEU A 133 -9.77 -8.94 -9.13
N PRO A 134 -10.64 -9.78 -8.52
CA PRO A 134 -11.30 -10.87 -9.24
C PRO A 134 -12.11 -10.38 -10.44
N LEU A 135 -12.64 -9.15 -10.36
CA LEU A 135 -13.44 -8.52 -11.40
C LEU A 135 -12.89 -7.12 -11.74
N HIS A 136 -12.38 -6.99 -12.96
CA HIS A 136 -12.01 -5.75 -13.62
C HIS A 136 -12.77 -5.67 -14.96
N VAL A 137 -13.51 -4.60 -15.17
CA VAL A 137 -14.36 -4.46 -16.37
C VAL A 137 -13.91 -3.29 -17.22
N THR A 138 -13.40 -3.59 -18.42
CA THR A 138 -12.97 -2.60 -19.39
C THR A 138 -14.15 -2.21 -20.29
N ARG A 139 -14.40 -0.90 -20.48
CA ARG A 139 -15.51 -0.43 -21.35
C ARG A 139 -15.29 -0.77 -22.83
N ARG A 140 -14.09 -0.48 -23.34
CA ARG A 140 -13.70 -0.75 -24.72
C ARG A 140 -12.45 -1.63 -24.72
N MET A 141 -12.64 -2.91 -25.01
CA MET A 141 -11.52 -3.84 -25.10
C MET A 141 -10.72 -3.57 -26.39
N ASN A 142 -9.40 -3.45 -26.28
CA ASN A 142 -8.54 -3.32 -27.44
C ASN A 142 -8.30 -4.69 -28.07
N LYS A 143 -9.08 -5.01 -29.11
CA LYS A 143 -8.97 -6.29 -29.84
C LYS A 143 -7.97 -6.24 -31.00
N ARG A 144 -7.45 -5.06 -31.34
CA ARG A 144 -6.55 -4.84 -32.47
C ARG A 144 -5.42 -3.88 -32.04
N PRO A 145 -4.53 -4.31 -31.14
CA PRO A 145 -3.42 -3.48 -30.70
C PRO A 145 -2.54 -3.11 -31.90
N TYR A 146 -2.10 -1.86 -31.91
CA TYR A 146 -1.33 -1.25 -32.98
C TYR A 146 -0.26 -0.33 -32.41
N THR A 147 0.91 -0.31 -33.04
CA THR A 147 1.89 0.78 -32.90
C THR A 147 2.46 1.11 -34.28
N PRO A 148 3.00 2.35 -34.46
CA PRO A 148 3.54 2.78 -35.75
C PRO A 148 4.58 1.84 -36.37
N THR A 149 5.33 1.12 -35.54
CA THR A 149 6.42 0.22 -35.96
C THR A 149 6.03 -1.25 -36.03
N GLN A 150 4.97 -1.68 -35.34
CA GLN A 150 4.59 -3.10 -35.27
C GLN A 150 3.37 -3.46 -36.13
N GLY A 151 2.58 -2.48 -36.58
CA GLY A 151 1.34 -2.76 -37.30
C GLY A 151 0.28 -3.40 -36.39
N TYR A 152 -0.67 -4.13 -36.99
CA TYR A 152 -1.73 -4.82 -36.26
C TYR A 152 -1.32 -6.25 -35.93
N ALA A 153 -1.60 -6.70 -34.71
CA ALA A 153 -1.55 -8.11 -34.37
C ALA A 153 -2.73 -8.87 -34.99
N GLU A 154 -2.44 -10.08 -35.47
CA GLU A 154 -3.42 -11.02 -36.03
C GLU A 154 -3.62 -12.21 -35.10
N ASN A 155 -4.70 -12.98 -35.31
CA ASN A 155 -4.99 -14.24 -34.59
C ASN A 155 -5.01 -14.11 -33.05
N LEU A 156 -5.49 -12.98 -32.54
CA LEU A 156 -5.68 -12.79 -31.10
C LEU A 156 -6.93 -13.55 -30.62
N PRO A 157 -6.91 -14.11 -29.40
CA PRO A 157 -8.10 -14.64 -28.73
C PRO A 157 -9.24 -13.63 -28.70
N ASP A 158 -10.49 -14.09 -28.70
CA ASP A 158 -11.64 -13.19 -28.54
C ASP A 158 -11.77 -12.69 -27.10
N TYR A 159 -11.03 -11.62 -26.78
CA TYR A 159 -10.98 -11.08 -25.43
C TYR A 159 -12.34 -10.51 -24.97
N GLN A 160 -12.73 -10.90 -23.76
CA GLN A 160 -13.91 -10.44 -23.06
C GLN A 160 -13.62 -9.19 -22.22
N ARG A 161 -14.65 -8.38 -21.98
CA ARG A 161 -14.54 -7.12 -21.23
C ARG A 161 -14.24 -7.31 -19.74
N ALA A 162 -14.68 -8.42 -19.16
CA ALA A 162 -14.46 -8.76 -17.76
C ALA A 162 -13.22 -9.65 -17.64
N GLU A 163 -12.30 -9.26 -16.78
CA GLU A 163 -11.05 -9.95 -16.54
C GLU A 163 -10.64 -9.82 -15.07
N THR A 164 -9.68 -10.61 -14.63
CA THR A 164 -9.05 -10.47 -13.31
C THR A 164 -7.80 -9.62 -13.46
N LYS A 165 -7.61 -8.66 -12.54
CA LYS A 165 -6.42 -7.80 -12.52
C LYS A 165 -5.57 -8.09 -11.28
N ILE A 166 -4.30 -8.35 -11.47
CA ILE A 166 -3.36 -8.72 -10.41
C ILE A 166 -2.19 -7.74 -10.46
N GLN A 167 -1.76 -7.23 -9.31
CA GLN A 167 -0.50 -6.50 -9.20
C GLN A 167 0.32 -7.05 -8.04
N LEU A 168 1.56 -7.42 -8.34
CA LEU A 168 2.60 -7.75 -7.37
C LEU A 168 3.65 -6.64 -7.42
N SER A 169 4.03 -6.07 -6.29
CA SER A 169 5.01 -5.01 -6.23
C SER A 169 5.81 -5.06 -4.95
N LEU A 170 7.10 -5.36 -5.10
CA LEU A 170 8.05 -5.50 -4.01
C LEU A 170 9.24 -4.59 -4.26
N ARG A 171 9.92 -4.22 -3.17
CA ARG A 171 11.24 -3.61 -3.24
C ARG A 171 12.09 -4.10 -2.09
N THR A 172 13.38 -3.93 -2.26
CA THR A 172 14.37 -4.14 -1.22
C THR A 172 15.43 -3.06 -1.29
N LYS A 173 15.91 -2.63 -0.14
CA LYS A 173 17.07 -1.75 -0.05
C LYS A 173 18.33 -2.56 -0.24
N ILE A 174 19.19 -2.17 -1.19
CA ILE A 174 20.43 -2.89 -1.49
C ILE A 174 21.68 -2.19 -0.95
N ALA A 175 21.61 -0.88 -0.69
CA ALA A 175 22.66 -0.13 -0.02
C ALA A 175 22.06 1.01 0.81
N GLN A 176 22.65 1.27 1.98
CA GLN A 176 22.35 2.42 2.84
C GLN A 176 23.48 3.44 2.73
N ASP A 177 23.12 4.72 2.76
CA ASP A 177 24.08 5.84 2.74
C ASP A 177 25.12 5.72 1.61
N LEU A 178 24.66 5.27 0.44
CA LEU A 178 25.51 5.04 -0.72
C LEU A 178 25.92 6.40 -1.30
N LEU A 179 27.22 6.72 -1.30
CA LEU A 179 27.84 7.97 -1.81
C LEU A 179 27.47 9.26 -1.04
N LEU A 180 26.23 9.41 -0.58
CA LEU A 180 25.76 10.58 0.16
C LEU A 180 25.10 10.19 1.49
N PRO A 181 25.29 10.96 2.58
CA PRO A 181 24.61 10.70 3.85
C PRO A 181 23.08 10.80 3.72
N GLY A 182 22.37 9.79 4.21
CA GLY A 182 20.91 9.69 4.12
C GLY A 182 20.39 9.31 2.75
N ALA A 183 21.24 8.79 1.86
CA ALA A 183 20.86 8.37 0.52
C ALA A 183 20.94 6.84 0.35
N ASP A 184 19.79 6.22 0.11
CA ASP A 184 19.66 4.77 0.01
C ASP A 184 19.42 4.34 -1.44
N LEU A 185 19.99 3.19 -1.81
CA LEU A 185 19.75 2.54 -3.08
C LEU A 185 18.80 1.35 -2.90
N TRP A 186 17.78 1.30 -3.74
CA TRP A 186 16.73 0.29 -3.72
C TRP A 186 16.58 -0.36 -5.09
N VAL A 187 16.19 -1.63 -5.07
CA VAL A 187 15.69 -2.35 -6.25
C VAL A 187 14.21 -2.63 -6.02
N GLY A 188 13.40 -2.24 -6.99
CA GLY A 188 11.97 -2.50 -7.04
C GLY A 188 11.61 -3.41 -8.21
N TYR A 189 10.54 -4.17 -8.04
CA TYR A 189 9.92 -4.95 -9.10
C TYR A 189 8.42 -4.82 -8.97
N THR A 190 7.76 -4.40 -10.05
CA THR A 190 6.30 -4.41 -10.16
C THR A 190 5.89 -5.24 -11.35
N GLN A 191 4.92 -6.12 -11.16
CA GLN A 191 4.27 -6.87 -12.23
C GLN A 191 2.77 -6.59 -12.18
N GLU A 192 2.16 -6.24 -13.31
CA GLU A 192 0.72 -6.11 -13.46
C GLU A 192 0.22 -7.09 -14.52
N SER A 193 -0.75 -7.94 -14.19
CA SER A 193 -1.31 -8.95 -15.10
C SER A 193 -2.82 -8.78 -15.26
N LEU A 194 -3.28 -8.90 -16.50
CA LEU A 194 -4.68 -8.91 -16.91
C LEU A 194 -5.03 -10.30 -17.42
N TRP A 195 -5.82 -11.02 -16.64
CA TRP A 195 -6.12 -12.43 -16.85
C TRP A 195 -7.57 -12.61 -17.28
N GLN A 196 -7.79 -13.23 -18.43
CA GLN A 196 -9.11 -13.57 -18.94
C GLN A 196 -9.68 -14.82 -18.24
N LEU A 197 -9.65 -14.83 -16.91
CA LEU A 197 -10.03 -15.96 -16.04
C LEU A 197 -11.36 -16.62 -16.45
N TYR A 198 -12.34 -15.81 -16.84
CA TYR A 198 -13.70 -16.26 -17.18
C TYR A 198 -13.87 -16.64 -18.66
N ASN A 199 -12.86 -16.41 -19.51
CA ASN A 199 -12.93 -16.67 -20.93
C ASN A 199 -12.57 -18.13 -21.25
N HIS A 200 -13.41 -19.05 -20.82
CA HIS A 200 -13.19 -20.49 -20.99
C HIS A 200 -13.13 -20.92 -22.46
N ALA A 201 -13.82 -20.22 -23.36
CA ALA A 201 -13.78 -20.49 -24.80
C ALA A 201 -12.38 -20.32 -25.39
N GLU A 202 -11.58 -19.42 -24.83
CA GLU A 202 -10.18 -19.15 -25.22
C GLU A 202 -9.16 -19.81 -24.27
N SER A 203 -9.61 -20.73 -23.41
CA SER A 203 -8.78 -21.38 -22.37
C SER A 203 -8.20 -20.41 -21.32
N ALA A 204 -8.94 -19.36 -20.99
CA ALA A 204 -8.62 -18.38 -19.94
C ALA A 204 -7.19 -17.79 -20.01
N PRO A 205 -6.81 -17.14 -21.13
CA PRO A 205 -5.44 -16.68 -21.34
C PRO A 205 -5.11 -15.43 -20.52
N PHE A 206 -3.83 -15.22 -20.21
CA PHE A 206 -3.37 -13.88 -19.82
C PHE A 206 -3.35 -12.98 -21.05
N ARG A 207 -4.11 -11.89 -21.00
CA ARG A 207 -4.19 -10.92 -22.11
C ARG A 207 -2.96 -10.03 -22.17
N ASN A 208 -2.43 -9.62 -21.01
CA ASN A 208 -1.20 -8.85 -20.91
C ASN A 208 -0.58 -9.03 -19.53
N THR A 209 0.75 -9.04 -19.47
CA THR A 209 1.51 -8.92 -18.21
C THR A 209 2.60 -7.91 -18.44
N ASP A 210 2.63 -6.83 -17.66
CA ASP A 210 3.70 -5.84 -17.69
C ASP A 210 4.68 -6.11 -16.54
N TYR A 211 5.96 -6.22 -16.88
CA TYR A 211 7.08 -6.38 -15.96
C TYR A 211 7.82 -5.05 -15.85
N GLN A 212 8.04 -4.59 -14.62
CA GLN A 212 8.59 -3.27 -14.35
C GLN A 212 9.66 -3.30 -13.24
N PRO A 213 10.89 -3.76 -13.54
CA PRO A 213 12.02 -3.58 -12.63
C PRO A 213 12.46 -2.11 -12.58
N GLU A 214 12.88 -1.66 -11.39
CA GLU A 214 13.22 -0.27 -11.11
C GLU A 214 14.45 -0.22 -10.17
N LEU A 215 15.42 0.63 -10.48
CA LEU A 215 16.51 1.01 -9.58
C LEU A 215 16.21 2.41 -9.05
N ILE A 216 16.20 2.58 -7.73
CA ILE A 216 15.70 3.79 -7.08
C ILE A 216 16.75 4.28 -6.08
N TYR A 217 17.27 5.48 -6.30
CA TYR A 217 18.14 6.18 -5.38
C TYR A 217 17.35 7.27 -4.67
N VAL A 218 17.18 7.15 -3.35
CA VAL A 218 16.35 8.04 -2.54
C VAL A 218 17.22 8.76 -1.54
N MET A 219 17.17 10.08 -1.55
CA MET A 219 17.92 10.92 -0.63
C MET A 219 16.94 11.74 0.22
N ARG A 220 17.12 11.68 1.55
CA ARG A 220 16.42 12.57 2.47
C ARG A 220 16.92 14.00 2.33
N MET A 221 16.04 14.99 2.43
CA MET A 221 16.49 16.37 2.45
C MET A 221 17.13 16.72 3.80
N PRO A 222 18.21 17.54 3.81
CA PRO A 222 18.75 18.07 5.06
C PRO A 222 17.72 18.89 5.83
N GLN A 223 17.80 18.89 7.17
CA GLN A 223 16.80 19.53 8.05
C GLN A 223 16.53 21.01 7.72
N GLY A 224 17.56 21.76 7.30
CA GLY A 224 17.40 23.16 6.90
C GLY A 224 16.56 23.35 5.63
N TRP A 225 16.62 22.40 4.70
CA TRP A 225 15.82 22.41 3.46
C TRP A 225 14.43 21.81 3.66
N GLU A 226 14.29 20.87 4.60
CA GLU A 226 13.00 20.24 4.90
C GLU A 226 11.92 21.27 5.23
N ASN A 227 12.24 22.27 6.05
CA ASN A 227 11.28 23.29 6.49
C ASN A 227 11.31 24.58 5.64
N ALA A 228 11.94 24.55 4.46
CA ALA A 228 12.11 25.75 3.64
C ALA A 228 10.83 26.19 2.92
N LEU A 229 9.81 25.33 2.84
CA LEU A 229 8.57 25.61 2.12
C LEU A 229 7.55 26.36 2.99
N PRO A 230 6.78 27.30 2.41
CA PRO A 230 5.77 28.04 3.14
C PRO A 230 4.57 27.18 3.51
N GLY A 231 3.78 27.64 4.49
CA GLY A 231 2.47 27.04 4.81
C GLY A 231 2.54 25.66 5.46
N GLY A 232 3.63 25.33 6.17
CA GLY A 232 3.77 24.07 6.91
C GLY A 232 4.16 22.86 6.06
N TRP A 233 4.40 23.05 4.76
CA TRP A 233 4.88 21.99 3.88
C TRP A 233 6.33 21.63 4.19
N LYS A 234 6.63 20.34 4.11
CA LYS A 234 7.96 19.80 4.33
C LYS A 234 8.47 19.10 3.09
N TRP A 235 9.66 19.47 2.64
CA TRP A 235 10.35 18.75 1.58
C TRP A 235 11.12 17.58 2.17
N LYS A 236 10.57 16.36 2.06
CA LYS A 236 11.10 15.18 2.75
C LYS A 236 12.23 14.50 1.99
N MET A 237 12.13 14.43 0.67
CA MET A 237 13.08 13.66 -0.15
C MET A 237 13.18 14.13 -1.59
N VAL A 238 14.27 13.71 -2.23
CA VAL A 238 14.38 13.60 -3.68
C VAL A 238 14.67 12.16 -4.07
N GLN A 239 14.30 11.79 -5.29
CA GLN A 239 14.64 10.50 -5.87
C GLN A 239 15.18 10.65 -7.28
N LEU A 240 16.12 9.79 -7.61
CA LEU A 240 16.51 9.49 -8.98
C LEU A 240 16.26 8.01 -9.22
N GLY A 241 15.79 7.64 -10.40
CA GLY A 241 15.64 6.24 -10.70
C GLY A 241 15.70 5.92 -12.17
N PHE A 242 15.96 4.64 -12.43
CA PHE A 242 15.91 4.03 -13.74
C PHE A 242 14.85 2.94 -13.72
N VAL A 243 13.96 2.93 -14.71
CA VAL A 243 12.88 1.95 -14.81
C VAL A 243 12.83 1.39 -16.21
N HIS A 244 12.87 0.06 -16.29
CA HIS A 244 12.49 -0.66 -17.50
C HIS A 244 11.04 -1.11 -17.34
N GLN A 245 10.27 -1.05 -18.42
CA GLN A 245 8.93 -1.65 -18.45
C GLN A 245 8.73 -2.34 -19.79
N SER A 246 8.32 -3.61 -19.75
CA SER A 246 7.98 -4.38 -20.94
C SER A 246 6.87 -5.38 -20.66
N ASN A 247 6.19 -5.84 -21.70
CA ASN A 247 5.14 -6.87 -21.57
C ASN A 247 5.62 -8.30 -21.84
N GLY A 248 6.90 -8.47 -22.22
CA GLY A 248 7.50 -9.78 -22.50
C GLY A 248 6.89 -10.53 -23.70
N GLN A 249 6.14 -9.84 -24.57
CA GLN A 249 5.51 -10.43 -25.75
C GLN A 249 6.45 -10.33 -26.97
N PRO A 250 6.37 -11.26 -27.93
CA PRO A 250 7.03 -11.11 -29.23
C PRO A 250 6.31 -10.08 -30.11
N ASP A 251 6.96 -9.65 -31.19
CA ASP A 251 6.32 -8.84 -32.22
C ASP A 251 5.14 -9.61 -32.86
N PRO A 252 4.03 -8.93 -33.23
CA PRO A 252 3.81 -7.48 -33.18
C PRO A 252 3.22 -6.96 -31.83
N LEU A 253 3.09 -7.82 -30.83
CA LEU A 253 2.52 -7.49 -29.52
C LEU A 253 3.55 -6.89 -28.54
N SER A 254 4.84 -7.00 -28.83
CA SER A 254 5.93 -6.47 -28.01
C SER A 254 5.72 -5.01 -27.66
N ARG A 255 5.78 -4.67 -26.38
CA ARG A 255 5.79 -3.29 -25.89
C ARG A 255 6.90 -3.17 -24.85
N ALA A 256 7.76 -2.18 -25.02
CA ALA A 256 8.87 -1.91 -24.11
C ALA A 256 9.31 -0.45 -24.16
N TRP A 257 9.86 0.03 -23.05
CA TRP A 257 10.47 1.35 -22.95
C TRP A 257 11.32 1.46 -21.68
N ASN A 258 12.31 2.35 -21.73
CA ASN A 258 13.21 2.63 -20.62
C ASN A 258 13.08 4.09 -20.23
N ARG A 259 13.09 4.38 -18.93
CA ARG A 259 13.00 5.76 -18.43
C ARG A 259 14.02 6.01 -17.32
N LEU A 260 14.59 7.20 -17.34
CA LEU A 260 15.16 7.84 -16.17
C LEU A 260 14.11 8.75 -15.57
N TYR A 261 14.07 8.88 -14.25
CA TYR A 261 13.19 9.85 -13.62
C TYR A 261 13.85 10.54 -12.45
N ALA A 262 13.38 11.76 -12.20
CA ALA A 262 13.63 12.51 -10.98
C ALA A 262 12.31 12.75 -10.26
N SER A 263 12.34 12.77 -8.93
CA SER A 263 11.14 12.99 -8.14
C SER A 263 11.42 13.79 -6.87
N ALA A 264 10.47 14.60 -6.44
CA ALA A 264 10.47 15.28 -5.15
C ALA A 264 9.26 14.85 -4.33
N GLY A 265 9.48 14.58 -3.05
CA GLY A 265 8.44 14.20 -2.09
C GLY A 265 8.19 15.28 -1.05
N LEU A 266 6.97 15.78 -1.00
CA LEU A 266 6.50 16.80 -0.08
C LEU A 266 5.44 16.22 0.86
N GLU A 267 5.41 16.71 2.09
CA GLU A 267 4.44 16.28 3.10
C GLU A 267 3.88 17.48 3.88
N HIS A 268 2.60 17.44 4.22
CA HIS A 268 1.93 18.38 5.11
C HIS A 268 0.87 17.64 5.93
N GLY A 269 1.15 17.40 7.22
CA GLY A 269 0.29 16.58 8.07
C GLY A 269 0.11 15.18 7.48
N ASP A 270 -1.14 14.76 7.28
CA ASP A 270 -1.47 13.44 6.73
C ASP A 270 -1.46 13.38 5.20
N LEU A 271 -1.16 14.50 4.52
CA LEU A 271 -1.10 14.61 3.07
C LEU A 271 0.36 14.51 2.60
N SER A 272 0.60 13.67 1.61
CA SER A 272 1.87 13.60 0.88
C SER A 272 1.65 13.82 -0.61
N VAL A 273 2.59 14.52 -1.24
CA VAL A 273 2.61 14.77 -2.67
C VAL A 273 3.97 14.36 -3.21
N GLN A 274 3.96 13.47 -4.21
CA GLN A 274 5.15 13.09 -4.93
C GLN A 274 5.02 13.53 -6.39
N TRP A 275 5.88 14.45 -6.79
CA TRP A 275 6.01 14.84 -8.20
C TRP A 275 7.17 14.07 -8.82
N ARG A 276 6.92 13.44 -9.96
CA ARG A 276 7.90 12.68 -10.75
C ARG A 276 7.93 13.22 -12.18
N VAL A 277 9.14 13.44 -12.69
CA VAL A 277 9.42 13.79 -14.08
C VAL A 277 10.20 12.64 -14.70
N GLU A 278 9.70 12.09 -15.81
CA GLU A 278 10.25 10.92 -16.49
C GLU A 278 10.78 11.31 -17.89
N LEU A 279 12.01 10.91 -18.17
CA LEU A 279 12.67 11.02 -19.46
C LEU A 279 12.81 9.63 -20.07
N ARG A 280 12.26 9.43 -21.26
CA ARG A 280 12.49 8.24 -22.07
C ARG A 280 13.96 8.18 -22.52
N THR A 281 14.61 7.03 -22.38
CA THR A 281 16.03 6.87 -22.75
C THR A 281 16.25 6.15 -24.08
N ASP A 282 15.31 5.32 -24.53
CA ASP A 282 15.37 4.65 -25.83
C ASP A 282 15.02 5.61 -26.97
N ARG A 283 15.74 5.54 -28.10
CA ARG A 283 15.59 6.52 -29.17
C ARG A 283 14.30 6.28 -29.94
N LYS A 284 13.57 7.35 -30.23
CA LYS A 284 12.27 7.30 -30.94
C LYS A 284 12.35 6.70 -32.35
N TRP A 285 13.51 6.76 -33.00
CA TRP A 285 13.74 6.40 -34.40
C TRP A 285 14.53 5.10 -34.58
N GLU A 286 14.89 4.40 -33.51
CA GLU A 286 15.49 3.07 -33.60
C GLU A 286 14.47 2.07 -34.17
N GLN A 287 14.90 1.22 -35.10
CA GLN A 287 14.03 0.23 -35.77
C GLN A 287 13.42 -0.75 -34.77
N ASP A 288 14.12 -1.01 -33.67
CA ASP A 288 13.70 -1.94 -32.62
C ASP A 288 12.72 -1.31 -31.60
N ASN A 289 12.32 -0.05 -31.79
CA ASN A 289 11.39 0.63 -30.90
C ASN A 289 9.94 0.18 -31.16
N ASN A 290 9.40 -0.69 -30.31
CA ASN A 290 8.07 -1.26 -30.53
C ASN A 290 6.91 -0.28 -30.29
N ASN A 291 7.16 0.90 -29.70
CA ASN A 291 6.15 1.90 -29.33
C ASN A 291 6.73 3.33 -29.30
N PRO A 292 7.06 3.92 -30.46
CA PRO A 292 7.75 5.22 -30.55
C PRO A 292 6.88 6.40 -30.08
N ASP A 293 5.56 6.24 -30.04
CA ASP A 293 4.56 7.23 -29.65
C ASP A 293 4.07 7.09 -28.19
N ILE A 294 4.66 6.18 -27.38
CA ILE A 294 4.19 5.91 -26.01
C ILE A 294 4.13 7.15 -25.10
N VAL A 295 5.06 8.09 -25.28
CA VAL A 295 5.11 9.35 -24.50
C VAL A 295 3.90 10.24 -24.81
N ASP A 296 3.29 10.09 -25.98
CA ASP A 296 2.07 10.82 -26.34
C ASP A 296 0.85 10.36 -25.54
N PHE A 297 0.93 9.21 -24.87
CA PHE A 297 -0.14 8.65 -24.02
C PHE A 297 0.21 8.74 -22.54
N LEU A 298 1.42 8.31 -22.15
CA LEU A 298 1.80 8.21 -20.74
C LEU A 298 2.41 9.50 -20.18
N LYS A 299 2.91 10.40 -21.05
CA LYS A 299 3.51 11.70 -20.68
C LYS A 299 4.74 11.57 -19.78
N SER A 300 5.39 12.72 -19.56
CA SER A 300 6.64 12.82 -18.80
C SER A 300 6.44 13.31 -17.37
N ASN A 301 5.22 13.64 -16.96
CA ASN A 301 4.94 14.15 -15.63
C ASN A 301 3.94 13.25 -14.94
N GLN A 302 4.19 12.93 -13.67
CA GLN A 302 3.28 12.22 -12.80
C GLN A 302 3.24 12.91 -11.44
N LEU A 303 2.03 13.17 -10.96
CA LEU A 303 1.75 13.66 -9.62
C LEU A 303 1.02 12.56 -8.86
N GLN A 304 1.51 12.22 -7.67
CA GLN A 304 0.85 11.28 -6.78
C GLN A 304 0.52 12.01 -5.47
N PHE A 305 -0.74 11.92 -5.07
CA PHE A 305 -1.26 12.45 -3.82
C PHE A 305 -1.65 11.26 -2.95
N ASN A 306 -1.15 11.19 -1.72
CA ASN A 306 -1.60 10.20 -0.74
C ASN A 306 -2.10 10.91 0.52
N TRP A 307 -3.29 10.58 0.96
CA TRP A 307 -3.89 11.07 2.19
C TRP A 307 -4.06 9.91 3.19
N THR A 308 -3.52 10.09 4.39
CA THR A 308 -3.30 9.01 5.37
C THR A 308 -3.73 9.40 6.80
N PRO A 309 -5.01 9.73 7.05
CA PRO A 309 -5.51 10.25 8.34
C PRO A 309 -5.54 9.22 9.49
N GLY A 310 -4.93 8.05 9.31
CA GLY A 310 -4.98 6.94 10.26
C GLY A 310 -5.00 5.60 9.54
N ARG A 311 -6.05 4.81 9.76
CA ARG A 311 -6.19 3.44 9.20
C ARG A 311 -6.51 3.41 7.71
N SER A 312 -7.14 4.46 7.19
CA SER A 312 -7.52 4.56 5.78
C SER A 312 -6.44 5.29 4.99
N VAL A 313 -6.21 4.85 3.75
CA VAL A 313 -5.32 5.51 2.80
C VAL A 313 -6.09 5.79 1.51
N ALA A 314 -6.10 7.03 1.07
CA ALA A 314 -6.57 7.41 -0.25
C ALA A 314 -5.36 7.82 -1.10
N ALA A 315 -5.26 7.28 -2.31
CA ALA A 315 -4.19 7.61 -3.25
C ALA A 315 -4.79 8.03 -4.60
N PHE A 316 -4.24 9.09 -5.18
CA PHE A 316 -4.61 9.60 -6.49
C PHE A 316 -3.34 9.84 -7.29
N THR A 317 -3.28 9.29 -8.50
CA THR A 317 -2.16 9.50 -9.44
C THR A 317 -2.70 10.20 -10.68
N TRP A 318 -2.02 11.26 -11.10
CA TRP A 318 -2.38 12.06 -12.27
C TRP A 318 -1.17 12.28 -13.17
N ARG A 319 -1.33 12.04 -14.47
CA ARG A 319 -0.34 12.35 -15.50
C ARG A 319 -0.86 13.47 -16.42
N PRO A 320 -0.52 14.74 -16.12
CA PRO A 320 -1.04 15.87 -16.86
C PRO A 320 -0.56 15.90 -18.31
N SER A 321 -1.38 16.49 -19.18
CA SER A 321 -1.00 16.83 -20.54
C SER A 321 -1.53 18.19 -20.96
N LEU A 322 -0.65 18.96 -21.61
CA LEU A 322 -1.00 20.25 -22.23
C LEU A 322 -1.72 20.07 -23.59
N HIS A 323 -1.73 18.85 -24.16
CA HIS A 323 -2.23 18.57 -25.51
C HIS A 323 -3.39 17.55 -25.50
N GLY A 324 -4.17 17.49 -24.41
CA GLY A 324 -5.46 16.78 -24.35
C GLY A 324 -5.42 15.25 -24.21
N LYS A 325 -4.24 14.63 -24.10
CA LYS A 325 -4.10 13.18 -23.84
C LYS A 325 -3.47 12.95 -22.46
N GLY A 326 -4.20 12.58 -21.43
CA GLY A 326 -3.64 12.32 -20.10
C GLY A 326 -4.54 11.42 -19.27
N SER A 327 -4.00 10.85 -18.20
CA SER A 327 -4.70 9.97 -17.27
C SER A 327 -4.29 10.32 -15.85
#